data_AF-A0A7X8L2X5-F1
#
_entry.id   AF-A0A7X8L2X5-F1
#
_cell.length_a   1.000
_cell.length_b   1.000
_cell.length_c   1.000
_cell.angle_alpha   90.00
_cell.angle_beta   90.00
_cell.angle_gamma   90.00
#
_symmetry.space_group_name_H-M   'P 1'
#
loop_
_entity.id
_entity.type
_entity.pdbx_description
1 polymer ?
#
loop_
_entity_poly.entity_id
_entity_poly.type
_entity_poly.pdbx_seq_one_letter_code
_entity_poly.pdbx_strand_id
1 'polypeptide(L)'
;MTKYDPYNKRKFPLALSIILLCFGLVLLGGVIYLAFFSSKPITEHLEKIPTKKVEVLSNDSEDQDNASVKPQLPPLDPISIKPSRPENIAYDVDNNTYYVNNEFILQLPVLPTQEEHDQLIEELVNTLDDIGSEVVGQIDEIETIQVQTFEELTYPEIQELEHTYFEELDIKLNVNEVYYFSLHPLDETKILAPDATFLAWNLESLEFQDSDYDSDQLETVRVGLLNTDFQTNYRTLSFADTPLYHLNDTVADATIYEPGICVAGFVAAQQEQANDVQGIAKNAELYGASLSGVAALHNSDKNYFTIYEEIVCLSYLLMEKECQVINIGLPPMLISGDLADSVIDSEDTPSELIHIVDSHSAILSDYLLRVLDSGHDFLIVVGAGQPIHVVTSDGREDNPFFDLNNRYTAITDPVLKKHLISTRAATQSPVDPHTEYIKPDALMVGLDLVGL
;
A
#
# COMPACT_ATOMS: atom_id res chain seq x y z
N MET A 1 -55.68 28.73 47.55
CA MET A 1 -54.50 29.16 48.33
C MET A 1 -53.27 28.60 47.63
N THR A 2 -52.67 29.36 46.73
CA THR A 2 -51.29 29.22 46.27
C THR A 2 -50.89 30.59 45.75
N LYS A 3 -49.86 31.18 46.38
CA LYS A 3 -49.39 32.54 46.15
C LYS A 3 -48.60 32.58 44.84
N TYR A 4 -48.86 33.60 44.03
CA TYR A 4 -48.10 33.97 42.85
C TYR A 4 -46.80 34.64 43.32
N ASP A 5 -45.64 34.07 42.96
CA ASP A 5 -44.31 34.61 43.28
C ASP A 5 -43.79 35.47 42.10
N PRO A 6 -43.62 36.80 42.27
CA PRO A 6 -43.22 37.70 41.20
C PRO A 6 -41.71 37.72 40.89
N TYR A 7 -40.88 36.87 41.53
CA TYR A 7 -39.42 36.98 41.39
C TYR A 7 -38.75 36.23 40.23
N ASN A 8 -39.50 35.55 39.35
CA ASN A 8 -38.89 34.66 38.34
C ASN A 8 -38.70 35.28 36.93
N LYS A 9 -38.93 36.58 36.74
CA LYS A 9 -38.83 37.22 35.40
C LYS A 9 -37.45 37.75 35.00
N ARG A 10 -36.40 37.59 35.81
CA ARG A 10 -35.05 38.14 35.50
C ARG A 10 -33.96 37.10 35.20
N LYS A 11 -34.20 35.80 35.34
CA LYS A 11 -33.14 34.78 35.12
C LYS A 11 -33.11 34.21 33.68
N PHE A 12 -34.23 34.25 32.96
CA PHE A 12 -34.31 33.74 31.59
C PHE A 12 -33.50 34.57 30.55
N PRO A 13 -33.50 35.93 30.58
CA PRO A 13 -32.70 36.69 29.61
C PRO A 13 -31.19 36.60 29.90
N LEU A 14 -30.79 36.45 31.17
CA LEU A 14 -29.38 36.35 31.54
C LEU A 14 -28.75 35.03 31.07
N ALA A 15 -29.47 33.91 31.22
CA ALA A 15 -29.00 32.60 30.77
C ALA A 15 -28.87 32.53 29.24
N LEU A 16 -29.83 33.10 28.51
CA LEU A 16 -29.77 33.15 27.04
C LEU A 16 -28.64 34.07 26.55
N SER A 17 -28.41 35.21 27.21
CA SER A 17 -27.27 36.09 26.90
C SER A 17 -25.91 35.44 27.17
N ILE A 18 -25.79 34.61 28.21
CA ILE A 18 -24.55 33.85 28.49
C ILE A 18 -24.32 32.79 27.41
N ILE A 19 -25.36 32.06 27.00
CA ILE A 19 -25.24 31.03 25.95
C ILE A 19 -24.84 31.67 24.61
N LEU A 20 -25.46 32.80 24.24
CA LEU A 20 -25.11 33.54 23.02
C LEU A 20 -23.70 34.14 23.09
N LEU A 21 -23.25 34.60 24.27
CA LEU A 21 -21.88 35.06 24.48
C LEU A 21 -20.87 33.91 24.33
N CYS A 22 -21.17 32.73 24.87
CA CYS A 22 -20.33 31.54 24.72
C CYS A 22 -20.27 31.09 23.25
N PHE A 23 -21.40 31.06 22.54
CA PHE A 23 -21.43 30.74 21.11
C PHE A 23 -20.65 31.76 20.26
N GLY A 24 -20.78 33.06 20.59
CA GLY A 24 -20.03 34.12 19.95
C GLY A 24 -18.51 34.00 20.18
N LEU A 25 -18.09 33.61 21.38
CA LEU A 25 -16.67 33.39 21.70
C LEU A 25 -16.10 32.14 21.02
N VAL A 26 -16.88 31.07 20.87
CA VAL A 26 -16.47 29.86 20.12
C VAL A 26 -16.34 30.17 18.63
N LEU A 27 -17.28 30.91 18.05
CA LEU A 27 -17.19 31.34 16.66
C LEU A 27 -16.03 32.32 16.42
N LEU A 28 -15.80 33.27 17.34
CA LEU A 28 -14.66 34.18 17.25
C LEU A 28 -13.33 33.43 17.42
N GLY A 29 -13.29 32.43 18.30
CA GLY A 29 -12.14 31.53 18.47
C GLY A 29 -11.87 30.69 17.22
N GLY A 30 -12.90 30.15 16.57
CA GLY A 30 -12.79 29.41 15.31
C GLY A 30 -12.34 30.27 14.14
N VAL A 31 -12.82 31.52 14.05
CA VAL A 31 -12.38 32.48 13.01
C VAL A 31 -10.95 32.94 13.26
N ILE A 32 -10.53 33.15 14.51
CA ILE A 32 -9.12 33.46 14.84
C ILE A 32 -8.23 32.24 14.58
N TYR A 33 -8.68 31.03 14.90
CA TYR A 33 -7.95 29.79 14.63
C TYR A 33 -7.74 29.57 13.13
N LEU A 34 -8.80 29.74 12.32
CA LEU A 34 -8.71 29.69 10.87
C LEU A 34 -7.82 30.81 10.34
N ALA A 35 -7.98 32.06 10.79
CA ALA A 35 -7.11 33.16 10.34
C ALA A 35 -5.63 32.98 10.71
N PHE A 36 -5.31 32.29 11.83
CA PHE A 36 -3.93 32.01 12.25
C PHE A 36 -3.30 30.83 11.50
N PHE A 37 -4.12 29.86 11.03
CA PHE A 37 -3.66 28.72 10.23
C PHE A 37 -3.69 28.98 8.71
N SER A 38 -4.58 29.85 8.22
CA SER A 38 -4.63 30.27 6.80
C SER A 38 -3.55 31.30 6.44
N SER A 39 -2.82 31.85 7.41
CA SER A 39 -1.81 32.92 7.19
C SER A 39 -0.37 32.47 7.41
N LYS A 40 -0.13 31.19 7.72
CA LYS A 40 1.22 30.61 7.72
C LYS A 40 1.41 29.78 6.46
N PRO A 41 2.22 30.21 5.48
CA PRO A 41 2.66 29.30 4.44
C PRO A 41 3.43 28.15 5.12
N ILE A 42 3.09 26.93 4.72
CA ILE A 42 3.85 25.71 5.05
C ILE A 42 5.18 25.82 4.30
N THR A 43 6.11 26.62 4.81
CA THR A 43 7.48 26.71 4.30
C THR A 43 8.54 26.77 5.40
N GLU A 44 8.17 26.81 6.69
CA GLU A 44 9.14 26.93 7.80
C GLU A 44 9.49 25.62 8.54
N HIS A 45 9.01 24.45 8.08
CA HIS A 45 9.39 23.15 8.69
C HIS A 45 10.05 22.13 7.74
N LEU A 46 10.43 22.56 6.53
CA LEU A 46 11.27 21.74 5.62
C LEU A 46 12.76 22.12 5.65
N GLU A 47 13.18 23.09 6.47
CA GLU A 47 14.56 23.61 6.47
C GLU A 47 15.57 22.89 7.39
N LYS A 48 15.31 21.64 7.80
CA LYS A 48 16.28 20.85 8.58
C LYS A 48 16.50 19.41 8.13
N ILE A 49 16.22 19.13 6.86
CA ILE A 49 16.87 18.00 6.20
C ILE A 49 18.25 18.53 5.75
N PRO A 50 19.37 17.87 6.06
CA PRO A 50 20.66 18.23 5.48
C PRO A 50 20.58 17.98 3.98
N THR A 51 20.21 19.01 3.22
CA THR A 51 20.33 19.01 1.77
C THR A 51 21.81 18.97 1.43
N LYS A 52 22.31 17.77 1.13
CA LYS A 52 23.50 17.63 0.31
C LYS A 52 23.13 18.33 -1.01
N LYS A 53 23.70 19.51 -1.25
CA LYS A 53 23.57 20.22 -2.53
C LYS A 53 23.89 19.23 -3.64
N VAL A 54 22.87 18.78 -4.36
CA VAL A 54 23.04 18.30 -5.71
C VAL A 54 23.35 19.53 -6.53
N GLU A 55 24.61 19.65 -6.95
CA GLU A 55 24.99 20.63 -7.95
C GLU A 55 24.17 20.34 -9.21
N VAL A 56 23.34 21.30 -9.58
CA VAL A 56 22.78 21.36 -10.93
C VAL A 56 23.98 21.50 -11.86
N LEU A 57 24.32 20.41 -12.56
CA LEU A 57 25.27 20.43 -13.66
C LEU A 57 24.68 21.27 -14.79
N SER A 58 24.92 22.58 -14.74
CA SER A 58 24.92 23.40 -15.94
C SER A 58 26.16 23.01 -16.74
N ASN A 59 25.98 22.17 -17.76
CA ASN A 59 27.00 21.89 -18.76
C ASN A 59 27.19 23.14 -19.64
N ASP A 60 27.96 24.10 -19.13
CA ASP A 60 28.72 25.05 -19.94
C ASP A 60 30.20 24.74 -19.72
N SER A 61 30.70 23.74 -20.45
CA SER A 61 32.13 23.62 -20.72
C SER A 61 32.32 23.15 -22.16
N GLU A 62 32.59 24.13 -23.03
CA GLU A 62 33.30 23.90 -24.28
C GLU A 62 34.66 23.23 -23.98
N ASP A 63 34.99 22.23 -24.79
CA ASP A 63 36.28 21.55 -24.95
C ASP A 63 36.79 20.69 -23.78
N GLN A 64 36.53 19.37 -23.85
CA GLN A 64 37.56 18.33 -23.67
C GLN A 64 37.14 16.95 -24.21
N ASP A 65 37.94 16.44 -25.16
CA ASP A 65 38.12 15.06 -25.63
C ASP A 65 36.91 14.12 -25.79
N ASN A 66 36.55 13.89 -27.07
CA ASN A 66 35.76 12.76 -27.58
C ASN A 66 36.43 11.40 -27.27
N ALA A 67 36.38 10.94 -26.03
CA ALA A 67 36.24 9.52 -25.77
C ALA A 67 34.74 9.21 -25.88
N SER A 68 34.37 8.27 -26.75
CA SER A 68 33.00 7.76 -26.84
C SER A 68 32.57 7.25 -25.47
N VAL A 69 31.88 8.07 -24.69
CA VAL A 69 31.26 7.65 -23.44
C VAL A 69 30.20 6.63 -23.87
N LYS A 70 30.39 5.38 -23.45
CA LYS A 70 29.38 4.34 -23.71
C LYS A 70 28.05 4.80 -23.10
N PRO A 71 26.92 4.61 -23.79
CA PRO A 71 25.60 4.80 -23.19
C PRO A 71 25.51 4.00 -21.89
N GLN A 72 24.95 4.60 -20.84
CA GLN A 72 24.76 3.99 -19.53
C GLN A 72 23.39 4.38 -19.00
N LEU A 73 22.80 3.50 -18.18
CA LEU A 73 21.62 3.85 -17.40
C LEU A 73 21.94 5.00 -16.42
N PRO A 74 20.95 5.83 -16.08
CA PRO A 74 21.14 6.88 -15.08
C PRO A 74 21.54 6.27 -13.73
N PRO A 75 22.36 6.96 -12.93
CA PRO A 75 22.73 6.48 -11.59
C PRO A 75 21.55 6.67 -10.63
N LEU A 76 20.78 5.61 -10.42
CA LEU A 76 19.66 5.56 -9.50
C LEU A 76 20.02 4.76 -8.24
N ASP A 77 19.20 4.89 -7.19
CA ASP A 77 19.32 4.04 -6.00
C ASP A 77 18.90 2.60 -6.37
N PRO A 78 19.51 1.55 -5.76
CA PRO A 78 19.29 0.16 -6.16
C PRO A 78 17.86 -0.33 -6.10
N ILE A 79 17.04 0.30 -5.26
CA ILE A 79 15.58 0.17 -5.25
C ILE A 79 15.05 1.60 -5.30
N SER A 80 14.47 1.98 -6.43
CA SER A 80 14.03 3.35 -6.67
C SER A 80 12.77 3.41 -7.51
N ILE A 81 12.05 4.52 -7.32
CA ILE A 81 10.78 4.77 -7.98
C ILE A 81 10.57 6.24 -8.25
N LYS A 82 9.96 6.54 -9.41
CA LYS A 82 9.37 7.84 -9.70
C LYS A 82 7.85 7.71 -9.55
N PRO A 83 7.23 8.38 -8.57
CA PRO A 83 5.78 8.35 -8.41
C PRO A 83 5.08 8.80 -9.67
N SER A 84 4.14 7.99 -10.15
CA SER A 84 3.37 8.29 -11.37
C SER A 84 2.45 9.47 -11.15
N ARG A 85 2.22 10.26 -12.21
CA ARG A 85 1.38 11.46 -12.11
C ARG A 85 -0.10 11.13 -12.33
N PRO A 86 -1.04 11.70 -11.55
CA PRO A 86 -2.46 11.41 -11.69
C PRO A 86 -3.03 11.73 -13.09
N GLU A 87 -2.50 12.76 -13.76
CA GLU A 87 -2.92 13.13 -15.11
C GLU A 87 -2.63 12.07 -16.18
N ASN A 88 -1.69 11.17 -15.92
CA ASN A 88 -1.28 10.12 -16.84
C ASN A 88 -2.01 8.80 -16.59
N ILE A 89 -2.99 8.76 -15.66
CA ILE A 89 -3.77 7.55 -15.43
C ILE A 89 -4.90 7.49 -16.45
N ALA A 90 -4.80 6.52 -17.36
CA ALA A 90 -5.82 6.23 -18.36
C ALA A 90 -6.58 4.95 -18.01
N TYR A 91 -7.77 4.81 -18.59
CA TYR A 91 -8.58 3.59 -18.52
C TYR A 91 -8.57 2.91 -19.88
N ASP A 92 -8.24 1.62 -19.90
CA ASP A 92 -8.37 0.79 -21.10
C ASP A 92 -9.66 -0.03 -21.04
N VAL A 93 -10.55 0.20 -22.00
CA VAL A 93 -11.88 -0.41 -22.03
C VAL A 93 -11.81 -1.88 -22.45
N ASP A 94 -10.85 -2.24 -23.30
CA ASP A 94 -10.76 -3.61 -23.83
C ASP A 94 -10.21 -4.59 -22.78
N ASN A 95 -9.31 -4.12 -21.92
CA ASN A 95 -8.71 -4.91 -20.83
C ASN A 95 -9.34 -4.61 -19.45
N ASN A 96 -10.27 -3.66 -19.35
CA ASN A 96 -10.93 -3.23 -18.11
C ASN A 96 -9.96 -2.87 -16.98
N THR A 97 -8.83 -2.22 -17.31
CA THR A 97 -7.79 -1.87 -16.34
C THR A 97 -7.40 -0.40 -16.42
N TYR A 98 -6.96 0.15 -15.30
CA TYR A 98 -6.31 1.45 -15.26
C TYR A 98 -4.80 1.27 -15.40
N TYR A 99 -4.14 2.18 -16.08
CA TYR A 99 -2.70 2.12 -16.31
C TYR A 99 -2.12 3.53 -16.42
N VAL A 100 -0.81 3.63 -16.26
CA VAL A 100 -0.08 4.88 -16.51
C VAL A 100 0.28 4.95 -17.99
N ASN A 101 -0.33 5.89 -18.72
CA ASN A 101 -0.26 5.98 -20.17
C ASN A 101 1.09 6.49 -20.70
N ASN A 102 2.05 6.78 -19.84
CA ASN A 102 3.39 7.16 -20.24
C ASN A 102 4.48 6.38 -19.49
N GLU A 103 4.13 5.23 -18.89
CA GLU A 103 5.08 4.42 -18.14
C GLU A 103 4.88 2.92 -18.42
N PHE A 104 5.99 2.18 -18.44
CA PHE A 104 6.00 0.72 -18.51
C PHE A 104 7.18 0.16 -17.72
N ILE A 105 7.10 -1.14 -17.44
CA ILE A 105 8.09 -1.87 -16.65
C ILE A 105 8.84 -2.79 -17.60
N LEU A 106 10.18 -2.71 -17.61
CA LEU A 106 11.02 -3.66 -18.33
C LEU A 106 11.68 -4.61 -17.35
N GLN A 107 11.69 -5.88 -17.71
CA GLN A 107 12.41 -6.94 -17.01
C GLN A 107 13.52 -7.45 -17.93
N LEU A 108 14.76 -7.12 -17.60
CA LEU A 108 15.91 -7.46 -18.41
C LEU A 108 16.30 -8.95 -18.18
N PRO A 109 16.91 -9.61 -19.17
CA PRO A 109 17.43 -10.96 -19.00
C PRO A 109 18.65 -10.97 -18.08
N VAL A 110 18.80 -12.03 -17.29
CA VAL A 110 20.01 -12.27 -16.51
C VAL A 110 21.09 -12.86 -17.43
N LEU A 111 22.11 -12.06 -17.72
CA LEU A 111 23.17 -12.43 -18.67
C LEU A 111 24.38 -13.07 -17.97
N PRO A 112 25.02 -14.08 -18.59
CA PRO A 112 26.07 -14.85 -17.92
C PRO A 112 27.41 -14.12 -17.83
N THR A 113 27.60 -13.04 -18.59
CA THR A 113 28.82 -12.24 -18.57
C THR A 113 28.53 -10.75 -18.49
N GLN A 114 29.43 -10.00 -17.85
CA GLN A 114 29.37 -8.54 -17.79
C GLN A 114 29.46 -7.90 -19.19
N GLU A 115 30.19 -8.52 -20.13
CA GLU A 115 30.34 -7.99 -21.49
C GLU A 115 29.02 -8.03 -22.26
N GLU A 116 28.27 -9.14 -22.16
CA GLU A 116 26.93 -9.25 -22.76
C GLU A 116 25.96 -8.28 -22.07
N HIS A 117 26.05 -8.15 -20.74
CA HIS A 117 25.24 -7.19 -20.00
C HIS A 117 25.51 -5.75 -20.46
N ASP A 118 26.78 -5.34 -20.55
CA ASP A 118 27.14 -4.00 -21.02
C ASP A 118 26.67 -3.74 -22.46
N GLN A 119 26.66 -4.76 -23.32
CA GLN A 119 26.12 -4.67 -24.69
C GLN A 119 24.60 -4.51 -24.69
N LEU A 120 23.88 -5.30 -23.89
CA LEU A 120 22.43 -5.16 -23.72
C LEU A 120 22.07 -3.76 -23.24
N ILE A 121 22.78 -3.22 -22.25
CA ILE A 121 22.53 -1.87 -21.75
C ILE A 121 22.78 -0.82 -22.84
N GLU A 122 23.84 -0.96 -23.64
CA GLU A 122 24.11 -0.06 -24.77
C GLU A 122 22.98 -0.11 -25.82
N GLU A 123 22.50 -1.30 -26.16
CA GLU A 123 21.37 -1.48 -27.09
C GLU A 123 20.07 -0.94 -26.48
N LEU A 124 19.79 -1.22 -25.21
CA LEU A 124 18.61 -0.74 -24.49
C LEU A 124 18.56 0.79 -24.46
N VAL A 125 19.66 1.48 -24.13
CA VAL A 125 19.68 2.95 -24.09
C VAL A 125 19.37 3.54 -25.46
N ASN A 126 19.95 2.99 -26.54
CA ASN A 126 19.64 3.46 -27.90
C ASN A 126 18.18 3.21 -28.26
N THR A 127 17.63 2.04 -27.90
CA THR A 127 16.23 1.70 -28.11
C THR A 127 15.29 2.65 -27.36
N LEU A 128 15.60 2.97 -26.10
CA LEU A 128 14.81 3.91 -25.30
C LEU A 128 14.88 5.33 -25.88
N ASP A 129 16.03 5.77 -26.38
CA ASP A 129 16.19 7.04 -27.09
C ASP A 129 15.32 7.09 -28.36
N ASP A 130 15.27 6.00 -29.14
CA ASP A 130 14.45 5.90 -30.37
C ASP A 130 12.95 5.95 -30.07
N ILE A 131 12.50 5.35 -28.96
CA ILE A 131 11.11 5.43 -28.48
C ILE A 131 10.80 6.82 -27.90
N GLY A 132 11.83 7.58 -27.48
CA GLY A 132 11.66 8.83 -26.74
C GLY A 132 11.28 8.57 -25.29
N SER A 133 12.10 7.77 -24.59
CA SER A 133 11.86 7.31 -23.23
C SER A 133 13.10 7.44 -22.35
N GLU A 134 12.88 7.49 -21.04
CA GLU A 134 13.95 7.52 -20.03
C GLU A 134 13.69 6.49 -18.91
N VAL A 135 14.77 5.95 -18.33
CA VAL A 135 14.68 5.13 -17.11
C VAL A 135 14.53 6.04 -15.90
N VAL A 136 13.52 5.78 -15.09
CA VAL A 136 13.12 6.64 -13.97
C VAL A 136 13.07 5.94 -12.61
N GLY A 137 13.19 4.62 -12.59
CA GLY A 137 13.26 3.79 -11.40
C GLY A 137 13.88 2.44 -11.73
N GLN A 138 14.44 1.77 -10.73
CA GLN A 138 15.03 0.44 -10.90
C GLN A 138 15.00 -0.40 -9.63
N ILE A 139 15.10 -1.71 -9.81
CA ILE A 139 15.39 -2.73 -8.81
C ILE A 139 16.55 -3.56 -9.36
N ASP A 140 17.76 -3.15 -8.99
CA ASP A 140 19.01 -3.61 -9.60
C ASP A 140 19.18 -5.12 -9.50
N GLU A 141 18.90 -5.68 -8.32
CA GLU A 141 19.19 -7.08 -8.02
C GLU A 141 18.42 -8.08 -8.90
N ILE A 142 17.26 -7.69 -9.41
CA ILE A 142 16.43 -8.51 -10.31
C ILE A 142 16.27 -7.90 -11.70
N GLU A 143 17.09 -6.90 -12.02
CA GLU A 143 17.18 -6.26 -13.33
C GLU A 143 15.80 -5.80 -13.85
N THR A 144 15.04 -5.12 -12.99
CA THR A 144 13.71 -4.59 -13.32
C THR A 144 13.74 -3.07 -13.29
N ILE A 145 13.26 -2.41 -14.35
CA ILE A 145 13.31 -0.96 -14.48
C ILE A 145 11.94 -0.35 -14.80
N GLN A 146 11.69 0.83 -14.24
CA GLN A 146 10.57 1.70 -14.60
C GLN A 146 11.03 2.65 -15.71
N VAL A 147 10.31 2.64 -16.82
CA VAL A 147 10.57 3.50 -17.97
C VAL A 147 9.42 4.49 -18.10
N GLN A 148 9.75 5.74 -18.42
CA GLN A 148 8.79 6.78 -18.74
C GLN A 148 8.99 7.28 -20.17
N THR A 149 7.90 7.33 -20.94
CA THR A 149 7.87 7.91 -22.29
C THR A 149 7.60 9.41 -22.24
N PHE A 150 8.09 10.14 -23.24
CA PHE A 150 7.83 11.58 -23.38
C PHE A 150 6.40 11.88 -23.88
N GLU A 151 5.80 10.94 -24.62
CA GLU A 151 4.44 11.03 -25.13
C GLU A 151 3.51 10.03 -24.42
N GLU A 152 2.23 10.36 -24.37
CA GLU A 152 1.18 9.44 -23.90
C GLU A 152 0.93 8.36 -24.97
N LEU A 153 0.84 7.11 -24.53
CA LEU A 153 0.58 5.92 -25.32
C LEU A 153 -0.66 5.22 -24.80
N THR A 154 -1.42 4.62 -25.71
CA THR A 154 -2.51 3.72 -25.36
C THR A 154 -1.99 2.38 -24.84
N TYR A 155 -2.82 1.64 -24.10
CA TYR A 155 -2.48 0.32 -23.58
C TYR A 155 -1.96 -0.64 -24.68
N PRO A 156 -2.61 -0.76 -25.86
CA PRO A 156 -2.09 -1.59 -26.95
C PRO A 156 -0.78 -1.06 -27.55
N GLU A 157 -0.57 0.26 -27.59
CA GLU A 157 0.69 0.83 -28.08
C GLU A 157 1.85 0.48 -27.15
N ILE A 158 1.64 0.50 -25.83
CA ILE A 158 2.65 0.05 -24.86
C ILE A 158 2.96 -1.44 -25.05
N GLN A 159 1.94 -2.29 -25.21
CA GLN A 159 2.15 -3.72 -25.46
C GLN A 159 2.91 -4.00 -26.77
N GLU A 160 2.64 -3.24 -27.83
CA GLU A 160 3.31 -3.39 -29.12
C GLU A 160 4.80 -3.02 -29.07
N LEU A 161 5.24 -2.21 -28.09
CA LEU A 161 6.65 -1.92 -27.88
C LEU A 161 7.46 -3.19 -27.58
N GLU A 162 6.86 -4.17 -26.89
CA GLU A 162 7.51 -5.46 -26.61
C GLU A 162 7.95 -6.14 -27.91
N HIS A 163 6.98 -6.36 -28.81
CA HIS A 163 7.23 -6.99 -30.10
C HIS A 163 8.11 -6.16 -31.04
N THR A 164 7.99 -4.83 -30.97
CA THR A 164 8.70 -3.93 -31.89
C THR A 164 10.17 -3.76 -31.51
N TYR A 165 10.48 -3.69 -30.21
CA TYR A 165 11.79 -3.24 -29.72
C TYR A 165 12.48 -4.20 -28.75
N PHE A 166 11.72 -4.99 -27.98
CA PHE A 166 12.27 -5.70 -26.82
C PHE A 166 12.34 -7.22 -26.99
N GLU A 167 11.54 -7.80 -27.89
CA GLU A 167 11.51 -9.25 -28.16
C GLU A 167 12.87 -9.78 -28.65
N GLU A 168 13.57 -9.04 -29.53
CA GLU A 168 14.91 -9.44 -29.99
C GLU A 168 15.99 -9.33 -28.90
N LEU A 169 15.75 -8.50 -27.88
CA LEU A 169 16.64 -8.29 -26.74
C LEU A 169 16.35 -9.25 -25.58
N ASP A 170 15.35 -10.13 -25.70
CA ASP A 170 14.84 -10.99 -24.63
C ASP A 170 14.43 -10.19 -23.38
N ILE A 171 13.96 -8.95 -23.59
CA ILE A 171 13.45 -8.07 -22.55
C ILE A 171 11.93 -8.20 -22.53
N LYS A 172 11.38 -8.54 -21.36
CA LYS A 172 9.94 -8.60 -21.15
C LYS A 172 9.41 -7.23 -20.75
N LEU A 173 8.30 -6.83 -21.34
CA LEU A 173 7.60 -5.59 -21.01
C LEU A 173 6.31 -5.91 -20.23
N ASN A 174 6.03 -5.13 -19.19
CA ASN A 174 4.73 -5.12 -18.53
C ASN A 174 4.18 -3.71 -18.50
N VAL A 175 2.87 -3.57 -18.71
CA VAL A 175 2.19 -2.28 -18.52
C VAL A 175 2.19 -1.93 -17.02
N ASN A 176 2.44 -0.66 -16.68
CA ASN A 176 2.37 -0.20 -15.30
C ASN A 176 0.90 0.03 -14.89
N GLU A 177 0.22 -1.07 -14.53
CA GLU A 177 -1.19 -1.05 -14.12
C GLU A 177 -1.39 -0.34 -12.77
N VAL A 178 -2.57 0.27 -12.62
CA VAL A 178 -2.95 1.11 -11.50
C VAL A 178 -4.08 0.45 -10.71
N TYR A 179 -3.88 0.37 -9.40
CA TYR A 179 -4.87 -0.11 -8.46
C TYR A 179 -5.39 1.04 -7.60
N TYR A 180 -6.69 1.31 -7.71
CA TYR A 180 -7.38 2.24 -6.81
C TYR A 180 -7.87 1.50 -5.56
N PHE A 181 -7.85 2.19 -4.42
CA PHE A 181 -8.32 1.61 -3.17
C PHE A 181 -9.14 2.57 -2.32
N SER A 182 -9.99 1.97 -1.50
CA SER A 182 -10.81 2.69 -0.53
C SER A 182 -10.14 2.63 0.84
N LEU A 183 -9.89 3.80 1.43
CA LEU A 183 -9.58 3.90 2.87
C LEU A 183 -10.85 3.84 3.73
N HIS A 184 -12.03 3.91 3.13
CA HIS A 184 -13.29 3.72 3.85
C HIS A 184 -13.50 2.23 4.09
N PRO A 185 -13.65 1.78 5.36
CA PRO A 185 -14.12 0.43 5.63
C PRO A 185 -15.50 0.24 4.98
N LEU A 186 -15.77 -0.97 4.48
CA LEU A 186 -17.01 -1.32 3.76
C LEU A 186 -18.30 -1.18 4.60
N ASP A 187 -18.18 -0.84 5.89
CA ASP A 187 -19.29 -0.52 6.78
C ASP A 187 -18.87 0.69 7.65
N GLU A 188 -19.76 1.69 7.83
CA GLU A 188 -19.56 2.88 8.69
C GLU A 188 -19.37 2.53 10.18
N THR A 189 -19.49 1.25 10.54
CA THR A 189 -19.13 0.76 11.85
C THR A 189 -17.65 0.97 12.06
N LYS A 190 -17.31 1.95 12.89
CA LYS A 190 -15.98 2.09 13.48
C LYS A 190 -15.53 0.69 13.93
N ILE A 191 -14.60 0.11 13.20
CA ILE A 191 -13.93 -1.10 13.63
C ILE A 191 -13.20 -0.67 14.89
N LEU A 192 -13.71 -1.09 16.05
CA LEU A 192 -13.11 -0.77 17.32
C LEU A 192 -11.70 -1.35 17.30
N ALA A 193 -10.71 -0.56 17.73
CA ALA A 193 -9.37 -1.08 17.95
C ALA A 193 -9.50 -2.38 18.75
N PRO A 194 -8.85 -3.47 18.31
CA PRO A 194 -8.93 -4.74 19.01
C PRO A 194 -8.50 -4.49 20.45
N ASP A 195 -9.45 -4.62 21.38
CA ASP A 195 -9.12 -4.52 22.78
C ASP A 195 -8.39 -5.80 23.20
N ALA A 196 -7.83 -5.78 24.42
CA ALA A 196 -7.12 -6.95 24.92
C ALA A 196 -8.00 -8.22 24.90
N THR A 197 -9.32 -8.06 25.01
CA THR A 197 -10.31 -9.13 24.91
C THR A 197 -10.37 -9.74 23.51
N PHE A 198 -10.39 -8.91 22.47
CA PHE A 198 -10.46 -9.35 21.07
C PHE A 198 -9.24 -10.17 20.67
N LEU A 199 -8.05 -9.67 20.97
CA LEU A 199 -6.80 -10.34 20.60
C LEU A 199 -6.58 -11.58 21.48
N ALA A 200 -6.90 -11.53 22.77
CA ALA A 200 -6.87 -12.71 23.64
C ALA A 200 -7.84 -13.81 23.18
N TRP A 201 -9.05 -13.47 22.74
CA TRP A 201 -10.01 -14.45 22.22
C TRP A 201 -9.47 -15.19 20.99
N ASN A 202 -8.88 -14.44 20.05
CA ASN A 202 -8.29 -15.06 18.86
C ASN A 202 -7.13 -16.00 19.24
N LEU A 203 -6.25 -15.60 20.15
CA LEU A 203 -5.15 -16.45 20.62
C LEU A 203 -5.65 -17.70 21.37
N GLU A 204 -6.65 -17.56 22.24
CA GLU A 204 -7.30 -18.68 22.93
C GLU A 204 -7.94 -19.66 21.93
N SER A 205 -8.52 -19.14 20.84
CA SER A 205 -9.18 -19.97 19.81
C SER A 205 -8.21 -20.76 18.95
N LEU A 206 -6.96 -20.32 18.85
CA LEU A 206 -5.87 -21.04 18.18
C LEU A 206 -5.26 -22.13 19.07
N GLU A 207 -5.81 -22.34 20.27
CA GLU A 207 -5.24 -23.21 21.32
C GLU A 207 -3.77 -22.90 21.63
N PHE A 208 -3.30 -21.69 21.31
CA PHE A 208 -1.91 -21.29 21.47
C PHE A 208 -1.61 -21.14 22.97
N GLN A 209 -0.87 -22.10 23.55
CA GLN A 209 -0.40 -21.98 24.93
C GLN A 209 1.02 -21.41 24.92
N ASP A 210 1.30 -20.46 25.81
CA ASP A 210 2.66 -19.95 26.04
C ASP A 210 3.69 -21.06 26.35
N SER A 211 3.22 -22.25 26.77
CA SER A 211 4.04 -23.43 27.00
C SER A 211 4.39 -24.24 25.75
N ASP A 212 3.76 -23.96 24.60
CA ASP A 212 3.94 -24.72 23.37
C ASP A 212 5.26 -24.41 22.67
N TYR A 213 5.88 -23.27 23.01
CA TYR A 213 7.21 -22.88 22.53
C TYR A 213 8.07 -22.30 23.65
N ASP A 214 9.26 -22.86 23.82
CA ASP A 214 10.32 -22.20 24.57
C ASP A 214 10.86 -21.08 23.68
N SER A 215 10.32 -19.86 23.81
CA SER A 215 10.68 -18.71 22.97
C SER A 215 12.17 -18.44 22.98
N ASP A 216 12.88 -18.83 24.04
CA ASP A 216 14.34 -18.69 24.15
C ASP A 216 15.11 -19.63 23.20
N GLN A 217 14.44 -20.58 22.55
CA GLN A 217 15.01 -21.52 21.58
C GLN A 217 14.63 -21.24 20.12
N LEU A 218 13.73 -20.26 19.88
CA LEU A 218 13.32 -19.90 18.52
C LEU A 218 14.25 -18.81 17.97
N GLU A 219 14.73 -19.02 16.75
CA GLU A 219 15.50 -17.99 16.03
C GLU A 219 14.63 -16.76 15.77
N THR A 220 15.28 -15.58 15.71
CA THR A 220 14.63 -14.34 15.30
C THR A 220 14.21 -14.46 13.84
N VAL A 221 12.95 -14.14 13.56
CA VAL A 221 12.38 -14.12 12.20
C VAL A 221 12.12 -12.69 11.80
N ARG A 222 12.58 -12.28 10.62
CA ARG A 222 12.24 -10.97 10.06
C ARG A 222 10.89 -11.05 9.36
N VAL A 223 9.93 -10.26 9.83
CA VAL A 223 8.57 -10.25 9.30
C VAL A 223 8.28 -8.90 8.66
N GLY A 224 7.99 -8.91 7.37
CA GLY A 224 7.59 -7.74 6.60
C GLY A 224 6.08 -7.57 6.59
N LEU A 225 5.60 -6.34 6.74
CA LEU A 225 4.19 -6.00 6.66
C LEU A 225 3.96 -5.04 5.49
N LEU A 226 3.14 -5.43 4.52
CA LEU A 226 2.62 -4.51 3.50
C LEU A 226 1.17 -4.17 3.85
N ASN A 227 0.90 -2.91 4.21
CA ASN A 227 -0.42 -2.50 4.70
C ASN A 227 -0.72 -1.03 4.39
N THR A 228 -1.91 -0.52 4.74
CA THR A 228 -2.27 0.89 4.52
C THR A 228 -1.25 1.83 5.16
N ASP A 229 -1.10 1.78 6.48
CA ASP A 229 0.00 2.43 7.21
C ASP A 229 0.11 1.82 8.62
N PHE A 230 1.07 2.29 9.40
CA PHE A 230 1.40 1.82 10.73
C PHE A 230 1.36 2.97 11.73
N GLN A 231 1.10 2.64 12.99
CA GLN A 231 1.38 3.56 14.09
C GLN A 231 2.62 3.04 14.83
N THR A 232 3.77 3.62 14.51
CA THR A 232 5.08 3.09 14.94
C THR A 232 5.39 3.43 16.39
N ASN A 233 4.76 4.47 16.94
CA ASN A 233 4.89 4.87 18.35
C ASN A 233 3.93 4.16 19.31
N TYR A 234 3.19 3.14 18.86
CA TYR A 234 2.28 2.42 19.74
C TYR A 234 3.06 1.62 20.78
N ARG A 235 2.71 1.79 22.06
CA ARG A 235 3.52 1.32 23.20
C ARG A 235 3.96 -0.16 23.11
N THR A 236 3.10 -1.04 22.61
CA THR A 236 3.38 -2.48 22.57
C THR A 236 4.01 -2.94 21.25
N LEU A 237 4.31 -2.02 20.33
CA LEU A 237 4.88 -2.34 19.01
C LEU A 237 6.26 -1.71 18.87
N SER A 238 7.18 -2.46 18.26
CA SER A 238 8.48 -1.97 17.88
C SER A 238 8.82 -2.47 16.49
N PHE A 239 9.02 -1.55 15.56
CA PHE A 239 9.61 -1.86 14.26
C PHE A 239 11.15 -1.78 14.37
N ALA A 240 11.85 -2.61 13.61
CA ALA A 240 13.30 -2.61 13.56
C ALA A 240 13.85 -1.35 12.88
N ASP A 241 13.13 -0.85 11.87
CA ASP A 241 13.37 0.42 11.16
C ASP A 241 12.06 1.19 10.98
N THR A 242 12.13 2.47 10.62
CA THR A 242 10.95 3.21 10.16
C THR A 242 10.38 2.53 8.91
N PRO A 243 9.08 2.16 8.89
CA PRO A 243 8.47 1.55 7.71
C PRO A 243 8.64 2.43 6.46
N LEU A 244 8.85 1.79 5.32
CA LEU A 244 9.00 2.48 4.04
C LEU A 244 7.73 3.29 3.73
N TYR A 245 7.93 4.54 3.33
CA TYR A 245 6.89 5.53 3.04
C TYR A 245 5.91 5.87 4.17
N HIS A 246 6.19 5.44 5.41
CA HIS A 246 5.33 5.72 6.57
C HIS A 246 4.92 7.20 6.67
N LEU A 247 3.61 7.47 6.78
CA LEU A 247 3.11 8.81 7.05
C LEU A 247 3.29 9.08 8.54
N ASN A 248 3.95 10.18 8.89
CA ASN A 248 4.27 10.56 10.27
C ASN A 248 3.19 10.13 11.28
N ASP A 249 3.59 9.51 12.38
CA ASP A 249 2.68 9.22 13.49
C ASP A 249 1.91 10.48 13.90
N THR A 250 0.63 10.54 13.56
CA THR A 250 -0.25 11.54 14.17
C THR A 250 -0.47 11.15 15.63
N VAL A 251 -0.69 12.13 16.51
CA VAL A 251 -0.88 11.91 17.95
C VAL A 251 -1.86 10.78 18.15
N ALA A 252 -1.51 9.81 18.99
CA ALA A 252 -2.30 8.63 19.37
C ALA A 252 -3.67 9.00 19.95
N ASP A 253 -4.55 9.57 19.14
CA ASP A 253 -5.96 9.67 19.43
C ASP A 253 -6.50 8.29 19.10
N ALA A 254 -6.80 7.52 20.14
CA ALA A 254 -7.22 6.11 20.13
C ALA A 254 -8.54 5.84 19.36
N THR A 255 -8.95 6.75 18.49
CA THR A 255 -10.18 6.75 17.70
C THR A 255 -9.95 6.61 16.19
N ILE A 256 -8.70 6.69 15.71
CA ILE A 256 -8.38 6.43 14.30
C ILE A 256 -7.82 5.00 14.21
N TYR A 257 -8.55 4.15 13.49
CA TYR A 257 -8.21 2.75 13.27
C TYR A 257 -7.28 2.66 12.06
N GLU A 258 -6.03 2.25 12.27
CA GLU A 258 -5.11 1.91 11.20
C GLU A 258 -4.97 0.39 11.10
N PRO A 259 -5.45 -0.26 10.02
CA PRO A 259 -5.39 -1.71 9.86
C PRO A 259 -3.99 -2.32 10.13
N GLY A 260 -2.92 -1.61 9.74
CA GLY A 260 -1.55 -2.07 9.96
C GLY A 260 -1.14 -2.17 11.43
N ILE A 261 -1.72 -1.38 12.34
CA ILE A 261 -1.45 -1.50 13.79
C ILE A 261 -2.00 -2.81 14.35
N CYS A 262 -3.16 -3.24 13.87
CA CYS A 262 -3.82 -4.44 14.33
C CYS A 262 -3.00 -5.66 13.89
N VAL A 263 -2.67 -5.71 12.60
CA VAL A 263 -1.83 -6.77 12.03
C VAL A 263 -0.49 -6.84 12.75
N ALA A 264 0.22 -5.71 12.92
CA ALA A 264 1.49 -5.67 13.64
C ALA A 264 1.36 -6.18 15.08
N GLY A 265 0.26 -5.86 15.76
CA GLY A 265 -0.02 -6.35 17.12
C GLY A 265 -0.32 -7.84 17.19
N PHE A 266 -1.11 -8.37 16.26
CA PHE A 266 -1.33 -9.82 16.13
C PHE A 266 -0.03 -10.58 15.92
N VAL A 267 0.89 -10.03 15.12
CA VAL A 267 2.17 -10.66 14.81
C VAL A 267 3.12 -10.58 16.01
N ALA A 268 3.43 -9.39 16.52
CA ALA A 268 4.58 -9.19 17.40
C ALA A 268 4.36 -8.17 18.53
N ALA A 269 3.12 -7.99 19.01
CA ALA A 269 2.92 -7.15 20.20
C ALA A 269 3.74 -7.67 21.40
N GLN A 270 4.46 -6.78 22.04
CA GLN A 270 5.22 -7.05 23.26
C GLN A 270 4.36 -6.84 24.49
N GLN A 271 4.38 -7.82 25.39
CA GLN A 271 3.68 -7.73 26.66
C GLN A 271 4.55 -6.98 27.69
N GLU A 272 4.30 -5.68 27.87
CA GLU A 272 4.99 -4.87 28.89
C GLU A 272 4.26 -4.87 30.25
N GLN A 273 2.93 -5.01 30.24
CA GLN A 273 2.07 -5.07 31.43
C GLN A 273 1.15 -6.30 31.38
N ALA A 274 0.62 -6.71 32.54
CA ALA A 274 -0.19 -7.93 32.68
C ALA A 274 -1.49 -7.95 31.82
N ASN A 275 -1.97 -6.79 31.39
CA ASN A 275 -3.16 -6.67 30.54
C ASN A 275 -2.82 -6.37 29.07
N ASP A 276 -1.53 -6.25 28.74
CA ASP A 276 -1.09 -6.08 27.37
C ASP A 276 -1.20 -7.40 26.66
N VAL A 277 -1.50 -7.33 25.37
CA VAL A 277 -1.60 -8.53 24.56
C VAL A 277 -0.25 -8.87 23.96
N GLN A 278 0.02 -10.17 23.89
CA GLN A 278 1.21 -10.70 23.26
C GLN A 278 0.87 -11.15 21.84
N GLY A 279 1.68 -10.74 20.86
CA GLY A 279 1.60 -11.27 19.50
C GLY A 279 2.04 -12.73 19.43
N ILE A 280 1.72 -13.40 18.32
CA ILE A 280 2.01 -14.82 18.10
C ILE A 280 3.53 -15.07 18.02
N ALA A 281 4.27 -14.20 17.34
CA ALA A 281 5.70 -14.33 17.08
C ALA A 281 6.51 -13.42 18.02
N LYS A 282 6.82 -13.92 19.23
CA LYS A 282 7.52 -13.14 20.28
C LYS A 282 8.92 -12.65 19.88
N ASN A 283 9.60 -13.37 18.99
CA ASN A 283 10.96 -13.05 18.53
C ASN A 283 10.99 -12.41 17.14
N ALA A 284 9.85 -11.95 16.62
CA ALA A 284 9.80 -11.33 15.31
C ALA A 284 10.42 -9.92 15.33
N GLU A 285 11.24 -9.62 14.32
CA GLU A 285 11.63 -8.25 13.97
C GLU A 285 10.69 -7.74 12.89
N LEU A 286 9.91 -6.70 13.21
CA LEU A 286 8.95 -6.13 12.28
C LEU A 286 9.60 -5.09 11.36
N TYR A 287 9.35 -5.25 10.06
CA TYR A 287 9.58 -4.24 9.03
C TYR A 287 8.24 -3.94 8.35
N GLY A 288 8.09 -2.76 7.75
CA GLY A 288 6.83 -2.39 7.10
C GLY A 288 7.01 -1.54 5.85
N ALA A 289 6.00 -1.56 4.98
CA ALA A 289 5.84 -0.67 3.84
C ALA A 289 4.39 -0.18 3.76
N SER A 290 4.20 1.14 3.63
CA SER A 290 2.89 1.80 3.69
C SER A 290 2.33 2.12 2.30
N LEU A 291 1.17 1.53 1.97
CA LEU A 291 0.41 1.81 0.75
C LEU A 291 -0.19 3.22 0.74
N SER A 292 -0.66 3.72 1.89
CA SER A 292 -1.12 5.11 2.04
C SER A 292 0.03 6.10 1.88
N GLY A 293 1.21 5.72 2.37
CA GLY A 293 2.47 6.42 2.18
C GLY A 293 2.84 6.62 0.72
N VAL A 294 2.81 5.52 -0.05
CA VAL A 294 2.96 5.56 -1.51
C VAL A 294 1.90 6.46 -2.14
N ALA A 295 0.62 6.25 -1.78
CA ALA A 295 -0.47 7.04 -2.35
C ALA A 295 -0.32 8.56 -2.11
N ALA A 296 0.25 8.95 -0.97
CA ALA A 296 0.53 10.34 -0.65
C ALA A 296 1.62 10.98 -1.53
N LEU A 297 2.50 10.19 -2.16
CA LEU A 297 3.52 10.68 -3.10
C LEU A 297 2.90 11.33 -4.34
N HIS A 298 1.70 10.90 -4.73
CA HIS A 298 1.02 11.35 -5.94
C HIS A 298 0.36 12.73 -5.82
N ASN A 299 0.20 13.27 -4.60
CA ASN A 299 -0.57 14.50 -4.34
C ASN A 299 -1.96 14.49 -5.01
N SER A 300 -2.66 13.35 -4.93
CA SER A 300 -3.98 13.12 -5.54
C SER A 300 -5.09 13.11 -4.49
N ASP A 301 -6.31 13.50 -4.91
CA ASP A 301 -7.54 13.34 -4.11
C ASP A 301 -8.03 11.88 -4.07
N LYS A 302 -7.48 11.01 -4.93
CA LYS A 302 -7.79 9.57 -4.99
C LYS A 302 -6.60 8.77 -4.48
N ASN A 303 -6.89 7.73 -3.70
CA ASN A 303 -5.88 6.76 -3.27
C ASN A 303 -5.66 5.71 -4.36
N TYR A 304 -4.45 5.67 -4.89
CA TYR A 304 -4.01 4.64 -5.83
C TYR A 304 -2.54 4.32 -5.58
N PHE A 305 -2.11 3.19 -6.10
CA PHE A 305 -0.70 2.86 -6.34
C PHE A 305 -0.60 2.02 -7.61
N THR A 306 0.58 1.99 -8.20
CA THR A 306 0.91 1.20 -9.39
C THR A 306 1.47 -0.17 -9.02
N ILE A 307 1.40 -1.13 -9.93
CA ILE A 307 2.00 -2.45 -9.71
C ILE A 307 3.52 -2.36 -9.50
N TYR A 308 4.20 -1.40 -10.15
CA TYR A 308 5.62 -1.14 -9.91
C TYR A 308 5.89 -0.63 -8.48
N GLU A 309 5.02 0.22 -7.92
CA GLU A 309 5.13 0.69 -6.53
C GLU A 309 4.97 -0.43 -5.51
N GLU A 310 4.06 -1.37 -5.78
CA GLU A 310 3.92 -2.58 -4.96
C GLU A 310 5.17 -3.46 -5.03
N ILE A 311 5.70 -3.68 -6.24
CA ILE A 311 6.95 -4.42 -6.46
C ILE A 311 8.14 -3.77 -5.73
N VAL A 312 8.22 -2.44 -5.71
CA VAL A 312 9.25 -1.70 -4.94
C VAL A 312 9.07 -1.92 -3.44
N CYS A 313 7.85 -1.85 -2.91
CA CYS A 313 7.59 -2.13 -1.50
C CYS A 313 7.95 -3.57 -1.12
N LEU A 314 7.62 -4.54 -1.97
CA LEU A 314 8.00 -5.94 -1.77
C LEU A 314 9.52 -6.12 -1.84
N SER A 315 10.20 -5.46 -2.78
CA SER A 315 11.66 -5.58 -2.94
C SER A 315 12.40 -4.99 -1.76
N TYR A 316 11.92 -3.88 -1.21
CA TYR A 316 12.42 -3.37 0.07
C TYR A 316 12.29 -4.41 1.18
N LEU A 317 11.12 -5.05 1.33
CA LEU A 317 10.92 -6.02 2.40
C LEU A 317 11.74 -7.32 2.18
N LEU A 318 11.75 -7.84 0.96
CA LEU A 318 12.34 -9.14 0.60
C LEU A 318 13.84 -9.07 0.40
N MET A 319 14.37 -8.01 -0.23
CA MET A 319 15.78 -7.92 -0.61
C MET A 319 16.56 -7.01 0.34
N GLU A 320 16.07 -5.81 0.64
CA GLU A 320 16.80 -4.88 1.51
C GLU A 320 16.70 -5.29 2.99
N LYS A 321 15.50 -5.71 3.44
CA LYS A 321 15.28 -6.14 4.82
C LYS A 321 15.37 -7.65 5.03
N GLU A 322 15.47 -8.43 3.94
CA GLU A 322 15.59 -9.89 3.98
C GLU A 322 14.48 -10.53 4.85
N CYS A 323 13.26 -10.00 4.74
CA CYS A 323 12.11 -10.54 5.47
C CYS A 323 11.77 -11.94 4.94
N GLN A 324 11.68 -12.90 5.85
CA GLN A 324 11.40 -14.30 5.52
C GLN A 324 9.90 -14.56 5.40
N VAL A 325 9.10 -13.79 6.13
CA VAL A 325 7.63 -13.86 6.07
C VAL A 325 7.10 -12.47 5.76
N ILE A 326 6.25 -12.36 4.75
CA ILE A 326 5.55 -11.12 4.39
C ILE A 326 4.07 -11.31 4.64
N ASN A 327 3.48 -10.50 5.51
CA ASN A 327 2.02 -10.41 5.61
C ASN A 327 1.50 -9.24 4.76
N ILE A 328 0.60 -9.53 3.84
CA ILE A 328 -0.01 -8.54 2.96
C ILE A 328 -1.46 -8.26 3.38
N GLY A 329 -1.69 -7.07 3.91
CA GLY A 329 -3.01 -6.54 4.28
C GLY A 329 -3.45 -5.48 3.29
N LEU A 330 -4.14 -5.89 2.22
CA LEU A 330 -4.62 -4.94 1.22
C LEU A 330 -5.92 -4.25 1.67
N PRO A 331 -6.06 -2.93 1.45
CA PRO A 331 -7.36 -2.27 1.56
C PRO A 331 -8.35 -2.82 0.51
N PRO A 332 -9.66 -2.54 0.66
CA PRO A 332 -10.63 -2.82 -0.40
C PRO A 332 -10.25 -2.16 -1.73
N MET A 333 -10.41 -2.91 -2.81
CA MET A 333 -10.24 -2.39 -4.18
C MET A 333 -11.36 -1.39 -4.42
N LEU A 334 -11.00 -0.19 -4.88
CA LEU A 334 -11.98 0.82 -5.29
C LEU A 334 -12.15 0.77 -6.79
N ILE A 335 -13.38 0.57 -7.22
CA ILE A 335 -13.76 0.60 -8.63
C ILE A 335 -14.69 1.80 -8.82
N SER A 336 -14.40 2.66 -9.79
CA SER A 336 -15.17 3.90 -9.98
C SER A 336 -15.42 4.25 -11.44
N GLY A 337 -16.44 5.07 -11.70
CA GLY A 337 -16.70 5.62 -13.04
C GLY A 337 -17.16 4.55 -14.04
N ASP A 338 -16.65 4.62 -15.27
CA ASP A 338 -17.11 3.77 -16.38
C ASP A 338 -16.90 2.26 -16.09
N LEU A 339 -15.83 1.88 -15.39
CA LEU A 339 -15.60 0.51 -14.93
C LEU A 339 -16.61 0.09 -13.85
N ALA A 340 -16.99 1.00 -12.96
CA ALA A 340 -18.01 0.71 -11.95
C ALA A 340 -19.40 0.50 -12.59
N ASP A 341 -19.70 1.30 -13.61
CA ASP A 341 -20.95 1.17 -14.37
C ASP A 341 -20.99 -0.16 -15.15
N SER A 342 -19.90 -0.58 -15.80
CA SER A 342 -19.82 -1.86 -16.51
C SER A 342 -20.00 -3.06 -15.56
N VAL A 343 -19.30 -3.02 -14.42
CA VAL A 343 -19.36 -4.05 -13.39
C VAL A 343 -20.82 -4.20 -12.92
N ILE A 344 -21.49 -3.13 -12.54
CA ILE A 344 -22.86 -3.23 -11.99
C ILE A 344 -23.92 -3.60 -13.04
N ASP A 345 -23.76 -3.16 -14.28
CA ASP A 345 -24.75 -3.44 -15.34
C ASP A 345 -24.55 -4.83 -15.99
N SER A 346 -23.43 -5.50 -15.74
CA SER A 346 -23.16 -6.84 -16.26
C SER A 346 -23.85 -7.94 -15.44
N GLU A 347 -24.49 -8.92 -16.10
CA GLU A 347 -24.87 -10.19 -15.46
C GLU A 347 -23.65 -11.10 -15.18
N ASP A 348 -22.50 -10.78 -15.81
CA ASP A 348 -21.22 -11.50 -15.80
C ASP A 348 -20.15 -10.79 -14.96
N THR A 349 -20.56 -10.06 -13.91
CA THR A 349 -19.72 -9.23 -13.05
C THR A 349 -18.41 -9.84 -12.50
N PRO A 350 -18.21 -11.17 -12.46
CA PRO A 350 -16.90 -11.74 -12.19
C PRO A 350 -15.85 -11.53 -13.30
N SER A 351 -16.19 -11.55 -14.59
CA SER A 351 -15.18 -11.70 -15.66
C SER A 351 -14.28 -10.48 -15.84
N GLU A 352 -14.84 -9.27 -15.77
CA GLU A 352 -14.06 -8.02 -15.89
C GLU A 352 -13.07 -7.87 -14.74
N LEU A 353 -13.49 -8.24 -13.53
CA LEU A 353 -12.66 -8.20 -12.32
C LEU A 353 -11.61 -9.30 -12.29
N ILE A 354 -11.93 -10.47 -12.86
CA ILE A 354 -10.97 -11.56 -13.03
C ILE A 354 -9.81 -11.12 -13.92
N HIS A 355 -10.06 -10.37 -14.99
CA HIS A 355 -8.98 -9.88 -15.87
C HIS A 355 -7.97 -8.99 -15.13
N ILE A 356 -8.43 -8.06 -14.29
CA ILE A 356 -7.55 -7.21 -13.46
C ILE A 356 -6.71 -8.09 -12.51
N VAL A 357 -7.36 -9.04 -11.83
CA VAL A 357 -6.70 -9.95 -10.88
C VAL A 357 -5.67 -10.82 -11.60
N ASP A 358 -6.00 -11.36 -12.76
CA ASP A 358 -5.12 -12.22 -13.57
C ASP A 358 -3.92 -11.45 -14.11
N SER A 359 -4.12 -10.22 -14.60
CA SER A 359 -3.03 -9.38 -15.12
C SER A 359 -2.03 -9.03 -14.01
N HIS A 360 -2.52 -8.49 -12.88
CA HIS A 360 -1.68 -8.21 -11.73
C HIS A 360 -0.99 -9.47 -11.19
N SER A 361 -1.70 -10.61 -11.16
CA SER A 361 -1.14 -11.89 -10.74
C SER A 361 -0.01 -12.35 -11.65
N ALA A 362 -0.09 -12.13 -12.96
CA ALA A 362 0.96 -12.49 -13.90
C ALA A 362 2.22 -11.66 -13.65
N ILE A 363 2.08 -10.34 -13.56
CA ILE A 363 3.20 -9.41 -13.31
C ILE A 363 3.88 -9.75 -11.97
N LEU A 364 3.09 -9.97 -10.90
CA LEU A 364 3.63 -10.38 -9.59
C LEU A 364 4.27 -11.77 -9.64
N SER A 365 3.74 -12.71 -10.43
CA SER A 365 4.33 -14.03 -10.59
C SER A 365 5.73 -13.93 -11.21
N ASP A 366 5.89 -13.13 -12.26
CA ASP A 366 7.21 -12.94 -12.89
C ASP A 366 8.21 -12.29 -11.93
N TYR A 367 7.76 -11.26 -11.21
CA TYR A 367 8.56 -10.60 -10.18
C TYR A 367 9.02 -11.58 -9.09
N LEU A 368 8.09 -12.33 -8.49
CA LEU A 368 8.39 -13.23 -7.38
C LEU A 368 9.28 -14.40 -7.80
N LEU A 369 9.18 -14.89 -9.04
CA LEU A 369 10.10 -15.89 -9.57
C LEU A 369 11.53 -15.33 -9.66
N ARG A 370 11.69 -14.08 -10.12
CA ARG A 370 13.01 -13.42 -10.15
C ARG A 370 13.61 -13.23 -8.76
N VAL A 371 12.77 -12.93 -7.76
CA VAL A 371 13.20 -12.87 -6.34
C VAL A 371 13.74 -14.23 -5.87
N LEU A 372 13.06 -15.32 -6.21
CA LEU A 372 13.54 -16.67 -5.88
C LEU A 372 14.84 -17.00 -6.63
N ASP A 373 14.94 -16.62 -7.90
CA ASP A 373 16.12 -16.87 -8.74
C ASP A 373 17.35 -16.06 -8.28
N SER A 374 17.16 -14.88 -7.66
CA SER A 374 18.24 -14.12 -7.02
C SER A 374 18.66 -14.68 -5.65
N GLY A 375 17.94 -15.68 -5.14
CA GLY A 375 18.32 -16.45 -3.96
C GLY A 375 17.62 -16.04 -2.66
N HIS A 376 16.61 -15.16 -2.74
CA HIS A 376 15.78 -14.82 -1.59
C HIS A 376 14.66 -15.84 -1.44
N ASP A 377 14.63 -16.55 -0.31
CA ASP A 377 13.53 -17.43 0.06
C ASP A 377 12.55 -16.70 0.98
N PHE A 378 11.26 -16.89 0.76
CA PHE A 378 10.21 -16.16 1.46
C PHE A 378 8.91 -16.95 1.56
N LEU A 379 8.04 -16.47 2.44
CA LEU A 379 6.66 -16.88 2.58
C LEU A 379 5.75 -15.65 2.60
N ILE A 380 4.85 -15.54 1.62
CA ILE A 380 3.82 -14.50 1.59
C ILE A 380 2.52 -15.06 2.18
N VAL A 381 2.00 -14.38 3.19
CA VAL A 381 0.72 -14.66 3.85
C VAL A 381 -0.27 -13.57 3.47
N VAL A 382 -1.42 -13.97 2.93
CA VAL A 382 -2.40 -13.03 2.39
C VAL A 382 -3.84 -13.50 2.64
N GLY A 383 -4.75 -12.55 2.84
CA GLY A 383 -6.19 -12.82 2.89
C GLY A 383 -6.69 -13.49 1.60
N ALA A 384 -7.56 -14.49 1.74
CA ALA A 384 -8.02 -15.31 0.61
C ALA A 384 -8.85 -14.54 -0.42
N GLY A 385 -9.62 -13.55 0.04
CA GLY A 385 -10.46 -12.71 -0.80
C GLY A 385 -9.96 -11.28 -0.87
N GLN A 386 -10.34 -10.59 -1.93
CA GLN A 386 -10.15 -9.16 -2.09
C GLN A 386 -11.51 -8.45 -1.93
N PRO A 387 -11.73 -7.64 -0.87
CA PRO A 387 -12.95 -6.86 -0.76
C PRO A 387 -12.99 -5.78 -1.86
N ILE A 388 -14.19 -5.48 -2.36
CA ILE A 388 -14.41 -4.51 -3.45
C ILE A 388 -15.45 -3.48 -3.03
N HIS A 389 -15.12 -2.21 -3.25
CA HIS A 389 -15.99 -1.05 -3.11
C HIS A 389 -16.23 -0.46 -4.49
N VAL A 390 -17.49 -0.37 -4.91
CA VAL A 390 -17.88 0.11 -6.24
C VAL A 390 -18.59 1.46 -6.12
N VAL A 391 -18.16 2.44 -6.90
CA VAL A 391 -18.76 3.79 -6.96
C VAL A 391 -19.11 4.14 -8.40
N THR A 392 -20.39 4.03 -8.77
CA THR A 392 -20.86 4.32 -10.14
C THR A 392 -20.72 5.79 -10.52
N SER A 393 -20.81 6.09 -11.82
CA SER A 393 -20.70 7.44 -12.35
C SER A 393 -21.78 8.41 -11.82
N ASP A 394 -22.95 7.88 -11.43
CA ASP A 394 -24.03 8.64 -10.78
C ASP A 394 -23.84 8.82 -9.26
N GLY A 395 -22.73 8.32 -8.70
CA GLY A 395 -22.36 8.46 -7.30
C GLY A 395 -23.05 7.48 -6.35
N ARG A 396 -23.66 6.41 -6.88
CA ARG A 396 -24.16 5.32 -6.04
C ARG A 396 -22.97 4.45 -5.62
N GLU A 397 -22.93 4.16 -4.32
CA GLU A 397 -21.97 3.25 -3.71
C GLU A 397 -22.62 1.88 -3.54
N ASP A 398 -21.88 0.84 -3.91
CA ASP A 398 -22.26 -0.56 -3.71
C ASP A 398 -21.05 -1.35 -3.22
N ASN A 399 -21.29 -2.33 -2.36
CA ASN A 399 -20.27 -3.22 -1.82
C ASN A 399 -20.62 -4.66 -2.21
N PRO A 400 -20.62 -4.97 -3.52
CA PRO A 400 -20.95 -6.29 -3.98
C PRO A 400 -19.94 -7.29 -3.43
N PHE A 401 -20.45 -8.31 -2.75
CA PHE A 401 -19.64 -9.44 -2.33
C PHE A 401 -19.35 -10.33 -3.53
N PHE A 402 -18.15 -10.20 -4.06
CA PHE A 402 -17.59 -11.15 -5.02
C PHE A 402 -16.65 -12.10 -4.28
N ASP A 403 -16.78 -13.40 -4.53
CA ASP A 403 -15.77 -14.40 -4.12
C ASP A 403 -14.59 -14.32 -5.11
N LEU A 404 -13.93 -13.15 -5.14
CA LEU A 404 -12.77 -12.90 -5.98
C LEU A 404 -11.51 -13.25 -5.21
N ASN A 405 -10.68 -14.06 -5.86
CA ASN A 405 -9.31 -14.28 -5.41
C ASN A 405 -8.58 -12.93 -5.35
N ASN A 406 -7.73 -12.78 -4.34
CA ASN A 406 -6.71 -11.75 -4.36
C ASN A 406 -5.68 -12.06 -5.47
N ARG A 407 -5.04 -11.05 -6.05
CA ARG A 407 -3.96 -11.19 -7.06
C ARG A 407 -2.84 -12.15 -6.64
N TYR A 408 -2.55 -12.26 -5.35
CA TYR A 408 -1.58 -13.26 -4.84
C TYR A 408 -2.14 -14.69 -4.81
N THR A 409 -3.44 -14.86 -4.52
CA THR A 409 -4.07 -16.19 -4.49
C THR A 409 -4.45 -16.69 -5.88
N ALA A 410 -4.51 -15.80 -6.87
CA ALA A 410 -4.65 -16.11 -8.29
C ALA A 410 -3.37 -16.68 -8.92
N ILE A 411 -2.19 -16.51 -8.30
CA ILE A 411 -0.93 -17.05 -8.82
C ILE A 411 -1.02 -18.58 -8.95
N THR A 412 -0.81 -19.06 -10.18
CA THR A 412 -0.93 -20.49 -10.51
C THR A 412 0.39 -21.23 -10.56
N ASP A 413 1.52 -20.52 -10.60
CA ASP A 413 2.85 -21.10 -10.71
C ASP A 413 3.14 -22.10 -9.56
N PRO A 414 3.53 -23.35 -9.85
CA PRO A 414 3.67 -24.40 -8.84
C PRO A 414 4.89 -24.23 -7.93
N VAL A 415 5.89 -23.45 -8.33
CA VAL A 415 7.00 -23.06 -7.45
C VAL A 415 6.45 -22.05 -6.46
N LEU A 416 5.91 -20.94 -6.94
CA LEU A 416 5.39 -19.86 -6.10
C LEU A 416 4.27 -20.30 -5.15
N LYS A 417 3.41 -21.24 -5.54
CA LYS A 417 2.36 -21.77 -4.65
C LYS A 417 2.87 -22.36 -3.34
N LYS A 418 4.14 -22.75 -3.27
CA LYS A 418 4.75 -23.25 -2.02
C LYS A 418 5.20 -22.11 -1.09
N HIS A 419 5.31 -20.90 -1.63
CA HIS A 419 5.71 -19.67 -0.94
C HIS A 419 4.50 -18.77 -0.67
N LEU A 420 3.27 -19.22 -0.93
CA LEU A 420 2.04 -18.44 -0.78
C LEU A 420 1.06 -19.17 0.14
N ILE A 421 0.66 -18.51 1.23
CA ILE A 421 -0.38 -18.97 2.14
C ILE A 421 -1.59 -18.04 2.02
N SER A 422 -2.71 -18.63 1.64
CA SER A 422 -4.01 -17.97 1.63
C SER A 422 -4.76 -18.25 2.93
N THR A 423 -5.12 -17.21 3.67
CA THR A 423 -5.81 -17.32 4.95
C THR A 423 -7.27 -16.89 4.84
N ARG A 424 -8.18 -17.64 5.45
CA ARG A 424 -9.61 -17.27 5.56
C ARG A 424 -9.96 -16.98 7.01
N ALA A 425 -10.73 -15.92 7.24
CA ALA A 425 -11.27 -15.63 8.57
C ALA A 425 -12.34 -16.67 8.93
N ALA A 426 -12.17 -17.33 10.07
CA ALA A 426 -13.20 -18.19 10.65
C ALA A 426 -14.00 -17.39 11.68
N THR A 427 -15.33 -17.48 11.63
CA THR A 427 -16.20 -16.93 12.69
C THR A 427 -16.78 -18.06 13.53
N GLN A 428 -16.77 -17.91 14.85
CA GLN A 428 -17.71 -18.65 15.68
C GLN A 428 -19.07 -17.93 15.62
N SER A 429 -20.11 -18.60 15.12
CA SER A 429 -21.49 -18.07 15.09
C SER A 429 -22.05 -17.85 16.51
N PRO A 430 -23.08 -16.99 16.71
CA PRO A 430 -23.09 -16.01 17.79
C PRO A 430 -23.52 -16.57 19.15
N VAL A 431 -22.82 -16.12 20.18
CA VAL A 431 -23.42 -15.91 21.49
C VAL A 431 -24.03 -14.51 21.48
N ASP A 432 -25.36 -14.44 21.59
CA ASP A 432 -26.21 -13.27 21.84
C ASP A 432 -26.57 -12.34 20.63
N PRO A 433 -27.85 -12.32 20.19
CA PRO A 433 -28.36 -11.43 19.13
C PRO A 433 -28.49 -9.94 19.53
N HIS A 434 -28.01 -9.54 20.71
CA HIS A 434 -27.98 -8.14 21.15
C HIS A 434 -26.61 -7.46 21.04
N THR A 435 -25.59 -8.18 20.59
CA THR A 435 -24.29 -7.60 20.26
C THR A 435 -24.28 -7.31 18.76
N GLU A 436 -24.20 -6.03 18.40
CA GLU A 436 -24.11 -5.59 17.01
C GLU A 436 -23.00 -6.34 16.27
N TYR A 437 -23.36 -6.81 15.08
CA TYR A 437 -22.56 -7.67 14.23
C TYR A 437 -21.16 -7.08 13.97
N ILE A 438 -20.11 -7.75 14.46
CA ILE A 438 -18.83 -7.74 13.74
C ILE A 438 -19.07 -8.65 12.53
N LYS A 439 -19.46 -8.06 11.40
CA LYS A 439 -19.42 -8.81 10.14
C LYS A 439 -17.96 -9.19 9.85
N PRO A 440 -17.71 -10.33 9.18
CA PRO A 440 -16.38 -10.92 9.02
C PRO A 440 -15.38 -10.04 8.24
N ASP A 441 -15.83 -8.93 7.66
CA ASP A 441 -15.12 -8.17 6.64
C ASP A 441 -14.19 -7.08 7.23
N ALA A 442 -14.18 -6.96 8.55
CA ALA A 442 -13.33 -6.02 9.29
C ALA A 442 -12.02 -6.66 9.82
N LEU A 443 -11.84 -7.97 9.65
CA LEU A 443 -10.68 -8.68 10.19
C LEU A 443 -9.85 -9.38 9.12
N MET A 444 -9.05 -8.59 8.42
CA MET A 444 -7.91 -9.08 7.65
C MET A 444 -6.78 -9.50 8.61
N VAL A 445 -7.02 -10.54 9.42
CA VAL A 445 -5.95 -11.24 10.14
C VAL A 445 -5.66 -12.49 9.33
N GLY A 446 -4.75 -12.33 8.37
CA GLY A 446 -3.96 -13.48 7.95
C GLY A 446 -3.03 -13.82 9.09
N LEU A 447 -3.11 -15.06 9.57
CA LEU A 447 -1.98 -15.93 9.93
C LEU A 447 -2.54 -17.24 10.49
N ASP A 448 -2.44 -18.31 9.69
CA ASP A 448 -2.38 -19.67 10.21
C ASP A 448 -0.89 -20.01 10.32
N LEU A 449 -0.29 -19.77 11.48
CA LEU A 449 1.13 -20.07 11.77
C LEU A 449 1.33 -21.47 12.35
N VAL A 450 0.31 -22.33 12.33
CA VAL A 450 0.42 -23.68 12.88
C VAL A 450 1.09 -24.61 11.85
N GLY A 451 2.39 -24.43 11.66
CA GLY A 451 3.18 -25.36 10.85
C GLY A 451 4.55 -24.90 10.32
N LEU A 452 5.12 -23.79 10.81
CA LEU A 452 6.50 -23.39 10.51
C LEU A 452 7.49 -24.00 11.50
#